data_AF-A0A1V4RP42-F1
#
_entry.id   AF-A0A1V4RP42-F1
#
_cell.length_a   1.000
_cell.length_b   1.000
_cell.length_c   1.000
_cell.angle_alpha   90.00
_cell.angle_beta   90.00
_cell.angle_gamma   90.00
#
_symmetry.space_group_name_H-M   'P 1'
#
loop_
_entity.id
_entity.type
_entity.pdbx_description
1 polymer ?
#
loop_
_entity_poly.entity_id
_entity_poly.type
_entity_poly.pdbx_seq_one_letter_code
_entity_poly.pdbx_strand_id
1 'polypeptide(L)'
;MLISSPLFACPLIGWLLGDVGLGFEMGFLFQLLWLGRIPAGAASVPEGNIASGVATALVVLNQHLGFPNTAITLIFLESIFVSYLAAYSTILYRKINGTGVITGIGGLFESQLVIIKPAILGAGLAFVFPLFKQAFVKKMEI
;
A
#
# COMPACT_ATOMS: atom_id res chain seq x y z
N MET A 1 7.88 9.73 -7.05
CA MET A 1 7.36 8.42 -6.58
C MET A 1 8.50 7.42 -6.64
N LEU A 2 9.13 7.11 -5.51
CA LEU A 2 10.17 6.07 -5.42
C LEU A 2 9.97 5.24 -4.15
N ILE A 3 9.61 5.89 -3.02
CA ILE A 3 9.30 5.18 -1.76
C ILE A 3 8.16 4.16 -1.90
N SER A 4 7.14 4.46 -2.70
CA SER A 4 5.99 3.58 -2.89
C SER A 4 6.18 2.52 -3.98
N SER A 5 7.36 2.44 -4.61
CA SER A 5 7.61 1.34 -5.54
C SER A 5 7.81 0.02 -4.77
N PRO A 6 7.45 -1.13 -5.36
CA PRO A 6 7.68 -2.43 -4.75
C PRO A 6 9.14 -2.64 -4.34
N LEU A 7 10.10 -2.10 -5.11
CA LEU A 7 11.53 -2.20 -4.84
C LEU A 7 11.95 -1.58 -3.50
N PHE A 8 11.24 -0.57 -3.00
CA PHE A 8 11.54 0.05 -1.70
C PHE A 8 10.52 -0.34 -0.62
N ALA A 9 9.24 -0.48 -0.97
CA ALA A 9 8.18 -0.81 -0.02
C ALA A 9 8.30 -2.23 0.54
N CYS A 10 8.59 -3.23 -0.31
CA CYS A 10 8.66 -4.63 0.13
C CYS A 10 9.85 -4.88 1.08
N PRO A 11 11.08 -4.38 0.82
CA PRO A 11 12.19 -4.49 1.78
C PRO A 11 11.90 -3.80 3.12
N LEU A 12 11.22 -2.66 3.11
CA LEU A 12 10.82 -1.98 4.35
C LEU A 12 9.85 -2.82 5.18
N ILE A 13 8.88 -3.47 4.52
CA ILE A 13 7.94 -4.40 5.17
C ILE A 13 8.67 -5.63 5.70
N GLY A 14 9.58 -6.21 4.91
CA GLY A 14 10.43 -7.32 5.33
C GLY A 14 11.28 -6.96 6.55
N TRP A 15 11.90 -5.78 6.54
CA TRP A 15 12.66 -5.26 7.69
C TRP A 15 11.80 -5.10 8.93
N LEU A 16 10.58 -4.58 8.78
CA LEU A 16 9.63 -4.42 9.88
C LEU A 16 9.22 -5.78 10.48
N LEU A 17 9.05 -6.79 9.63
CA LEU A 17 8.60 -8.13 10.02
C LEU A 17 9.73 -9.11 10.39
N GLY A 18 11.00 -8.72 10.19
CA GLY A 18 12.17 -9.48 10.64
C GLY A 18 12.95 -10.23 9.55
N ASP A 19 12.56 -10.13 8.28
CA ASP A 19 13.29 -10.72 7.15
C ASP A 19 13.42 -9.73 5.98
N VAL A 20 14.55 -9.03 5.95
CA VAL A 20 14.88 -8.05 4.90
C VAL A 20 15.19 -8.74 3.57
N GLY A 21 15.81 -9.92 3.62
CA GLY A 21 16.25 -10.65 2.42
C GLY A 21 15.05 -11.08 1.58
N LEU A 22 14.05 -11.68 2.24
CA LEU A 22 12.79 -12.06 1.62
C LEU A 22 12.02 -10.83 1.13
N GLY A 23 12.09 -9.70 1.86
CA GLY A 23 11.53 -8.43 1.42
C GLY A 23 12.12 -7.90 0.10
N PHE A 24 13.43 -8.05 -0.11
CA PHE A 24 14.08 -7.72 -1.38
C PHE A 24 13.66 -8.66 -2.50
N GLU A 25 13.62 -9.96 -2.26
CA GLU A 25 13.20 -10.95 -3.25
C GLU A 25 11.78 -10.66 -3.77
N MET A 26 10.83 -10.45 -2.86
CA MET A 26 9.45 -10.07 -3.22
C MET A 26 9.42 -8.71 -3.94
N GLY A 27 10.24 -7.75 -3.51
CA GLY A 27 10.37 -6.44 -4.14
C GLY A 27 10.78 -6.52 -5.60
N PHE A 28 11.78 -7.35 -5.93
CA PHE A 28 12.20 -7.57 -7.32
C PHE A 28 11.13 -8.26 -8.15
N LEU A 29 10.52 -9.33 -7.63
CA LEU A 29 9.45 -10.07 -8.33
C LEU A 29 8.27 -9.16 -8.67
N PHE A 30 7.82 -8.35 -7.72
CA PHE A 30 6.72 -7.42 -7.96
C PHE A 30 7.12 -6.23 -8.82
N GLN A 31 8.34 -5.73 -8.69
CA GLN A 31 8.81 -4.66 -9.57
C GLN A 31 8.78 -5.09 -11.05
N LEU A 32 9.09 -6.36 -11.33
CA LEU A 32 8.97 -6.95 -12.67
C LEU A 32 7.51 -7.14 -13.09
N LEU A 33 6.65 -7.65 -12.20
CA LEU A 33 5.22 -7.83 -12.48
C LEU A 33 4.52 -6.52 -12.88
N TRP A 34 4.88 -5.41 -12.22
CA TRP A 34 4.20 -4.13 -12.36
C TRP A 34 4.92 -3.13 -13.28
N LEU A 35 6.09 -3.47 -13.83
CA LEU A 35 6.95 -2.54 -14.60
C LEU A 35 6.25 -1.86 -15.78
N GLY A 36 5.30 -2.55 -16.42
CA GLY A 36 4.56 -2.06 -17.60
C GLY A 36 3.22 -1.38 -17.30
N ARG A 37 2.82 -1.25 -16.02
CA ARG A 37 1.51 -0.71 -15.63
C ARG A 37 1.64 0.78 -15.31
N ILE A 38 1.48 1.61 -16.33
CA ILE A 38 1.44 3.07 -16.17
C ILE A 38 -0.02 3.53 -16.23
N PRO A 39 -0.52 4.31 -15.25
CA PRO A 39 -1.86 4.90 -15.34
C PRO A 39 -1.90 5.95 -16.44
N ALA A 40 -2.57 5.64 -17.54
CA ALA A 40 -2.82 6.55 -18.65
C ALA A 40 -4.32 6.86 -18.75
N GLY A 41 -4.68 8.15 -18.64
CA GLY A 41 -6.07 8.61 -18.62
C GLY A 41 -6.84 8.24 -17.34
N ALA A 42 -8.17 8.22 -17.42
CA ALA A 42 -9.06 7.82 -16.32
C ALA A 42 -9.23 6.29 -16.19
N ALA A 43 -8.34 5.51 -16.81
CA ALA A 43 -8.41 4.07 -16.79
C ALA A 43 -8.14 3.53 -15.37
N SER A 44 -8.99 2.59 -14.93
CA SER A 44 -8.73 1.83 -13.71
C SER A 44 -7.62 0.83 -13.96
N VAL A 45 -6.43 1.13 -13.44
CA VAL A 45 -5.27 0.24 -13.46
C VAL A 45 -5.23 -0.52 -12.13
N PRO A 46 -4.88 -1.82 -12.13
CA PRO A 46 -4.68 -2.57 -10.88
C PRO A 46 -3.63 -1.89 -9.99
N GLU A 47 -3.89 -1.82 -8.69
CA GLU A 47 -3.03 -1.15 -7.72
C GLU A 47 -1.93 -2.10 -7.23
N GLY A 48 -0.84 -2.16 -8.00
CA GLY A 48 0.28 -3.06 -7.76
C GLY A 48 1.06 -2.78 -6.46
N ASN A 49 1.17 -1.52 -6.04
CA ASN A 49 1.96 -1.14 -4.86
C ASN A 49 1.35 -1.70 -3.57
N ILE A 50 0.03 -1.58 -3.41
CA ILE A 50 -0.69 -2.12 -2.24
C ILE A 50 -0.63 -3.64 -2.24
N ALA A 51 -0.89 -4.27 -3.39
CA ALA A 51 -0.83 -5.72 -3.53
C ALA A 51 0.55 -6.30 -3.17
N SER A 52 1.63 -5.64 -3.63
CA SER A 52 3.01 -6.06 -3.38
C SER A 52 3.36 -6.01 -1.89
N GLY A 53 2.90 -4.97 -1.18
CA GLY A 53 3.12 -4.84 0.26
C GLY A 53 2.37 -5.89 1.07
N VAL A 54 1.09 -6.12 0.75
CA VAL A 54 0.27 -7.15 1.41
C VAL A 54 0.86 -8.55 1.17
N ALA A 55 1.22 -8.86 -0.07
CA ALA A 55 1.82 -10.14 -0.43
C ALA A 55 3.15 -10.38 0.30
N THR A 56 4.01 -9.36 0.37
CA THR A 56 5.28 -9.47 1.13
C THR A 56 5.03 -9.75 2.61
N ALA A 57 4.05 -9.06 3.21
CA ALA A 57 3.69 -9.32 4.60
C ALA A 57 3.19 -10.76 4.83
N LEU A 58 2.35 -11.26 3.92
CA LEU A 58 1.83 -12.63 3.99
C LEU A 58 2.95 -13.67 3.88
N VAL A 59 3.91 -13.50 2.97
CA VAL A 59 5.03 -14.45 2.83
C VAL A 59 5.89 -14.45 4.09
N VAL A 60 6.27 -13.27 4.61
CA VAL A 60 7.14 -13.19 5.80
C VAL A 60 6.44 -13.77 7.04
N LEU A 61 5.13 -13.55 7.20
CA LEU A 61 4.38 -14.12 8.34
C LEU A 61 4.20 -15.64 8.26
N ASN A 62 4.11 -16.20 7.05
CA ASN A 62 3.87 -17.62 6.82
C ASN A 62 5.14 -18.43 6.49
N GLN A 63 6.32 -17.86 6.74
CA GLN A 63 7.62 -18.53 6.52
C GLN A 63 7.76 -19.87 7.28
N HIS A 64 7.07 -20.02 8.40
CA HIS A 64 7.09 -21.20 9.27
C HIS A 64 6.45 -22.45 8.65
N LEU A 65 5.73 -22.33 7.53
CA LEU A 65 5.06 -23.45 6.86
C LEU A 65 6.02 -24.42 6.15
N GLY A 66 7.32 -24.09 6.06
CA GLY A 66 8.36 -25.01 5.55
C GLY A 66 8.39 -25.19 4.02
N PHE A 67 7.51 -24.51 3.28
CA PHE A 67 7.43 -24.57 1.81
C PHE A 67 7.59 -23.17 1.19
N PRO A 68 8.79 -22.55 1.27
CA PRO A 68 8.99 -21.14 0.90
C PRO A 68 8.63 -20.86 -0.56
N ASN A 69 9.11 -21.68 -1.51
CA ASN A 69 8.88 -21.47 -2.94
C ASN A 69 7.40 -21.61 -3.33
N THR A 70 6.70 -22.58 -2.73
CA THR A 70 5.27 -22.80 -2.98
C THR A 70 4.43 -21.66 -2.41
N ALA A 71 4.76 -21.21 -1.19
CA ALA A 71 4.07 -20.08 -0.55
C ALA A 71 4.24 -18.78 -1.37
N ILE A 72 5.47 -18.48 -1.80
CA ILE A 72 5.75 -17.32 -2.66
C ILE A 72 4.93 -17.40 -3.95
N THR A 73 4.89 -18.55 -4.61
CA THR A 73 4.15 -18.72 -5.89
C THR A 73 2.65 -18.50 -5.70
N LEU A 74 2.04 -19.11 -4.67
CA LEU A 74 0.61 -18.97 -4.40
C LEU A 74 0.24 -17.53 -4.04
N ILE A 75 1.02 -16.90 -3.16
CA ILE A 75 0.80 -15.51 -2.73
C ILE A 75 1.04 -14.54 -3.89
N PHE A 76 2.00 -14.83 -4.77
CA PHE A 76 2.22 -14.04 -5.99
C PHE A 76 1.00 -14.09 -6.92
N LEU A 77 0.38 -15.26 -7.10
CA LEU A 77 -0.87 -15.38 -7.87
C LEU A 77 -2.05 -14.66 -7.17
N GLU A 78 -2.18 -14.83 -5.86
CA GLU A 78 -3.20 -14.15 -5.04
C GLU A 78 -3.06 -12.62 -5.13
N SER A 79 -1.84 -12.11 -5.18
CA SER A 79 -1.55 -10.67 -5.27
C SER A 79 -2.21 -9.99 -6.48
N ILE A 80 -2.36 -10.72 -7.60
CA ILE A 80 -3.05 -10.21 -8.78
C ILE A 80 -4.50 -9.93 -8.44
N PHE A 81 -5.17 -10.83 -7.70
CA PHE A 81 -6.55 -10.63 -7.24
C PHE A 81 -6.66 -9.47 -6.26
N VAL A 82 -5.75 -9.41 -5.27
CA VAL A 82 -5.66 -8.31 -4.31
C VAL A 82 -5.45 -6.96 -5.01
N SER A 83 -4.69 -6.91 -6.11
CA SER A 83 -4.45 -5.68 -6.86
C SER A 83 -5.72 -5.10 -7.50
N TYR A 84 -6.67 -5.96 -7.92
CA TYR A 84 -7.96 -5.51 -8.44
C TYR A 84 -8.88 -5.01 -7.33
N LEU A 85 -8.89 -5.68 -6.17
CA LEU A 85 -9.62 -5.20 -4.99
C LEU A 85 -9.07 -3.85 -4.50
N ALA A 86 -7.75 -3.68 -4.49
CA ALA A 86 -7.09 -2.43 -4.13
C ALA A 86 -7.38 -1.30 -5.15
N ALA A 87 -7.54 -1.63 -6.44
CA ALA A 87 -7.97 -0.66 -7.44
C ALA A 87 -9.43 -0.23 -7.20
N TYR A 88 -10.32 -1.16 -6.84
CA TYR A 88 -11.69 -0.84 -6.50
C TYR A 88 -11.78 0.10 -5.29
N SER A 89 -11.05 -0.19 -4.21
CA SER A 89 -11.01 0.68 -3.04
C SER A 89 -10.49 2.09 -3.41
N THR A 90 -9.47 2.17 -4.25
CA THR A 90 -8.93 3.43 -4.75
C THR A 90 -9.96 4.24 -5.56
N ILE A 91 -10.78 3.60 -6.39
CA ILE A 91 -11.87 4.28 -7.11
C ILE A 91 -12.92 4.82 -6.14
N LEU A 92 -13.28 4.06 -5.11
CA LEU A 92 -14.21 4.49 -4.07
C LEU A 92 -13.65 5.72 -3.32
N TYR A 93 -12.39 5.65 -2.88
CA TYR A 93 -11.72 6.77 -2.24
C TYR A 93 -11.69 8.00 -3.15
N ARG A 94 -11.43 7.83 -4.46
CA ARG A 94 -11.46 8.94 -5.43
C ARG A 94 -12.84 9.56 -5.58
N LYS A 95 -13.93 8.78 -5.57
CA LYS A 95 -15.31 9.29 -5.63
C LYS A 95 -15.68 10.10 -4.37
N ILE A 96 -15.32 9.59 -3.20
CA ILE A 96 -15.55 10.27 -1.92
C ILE A 96 -14.74 11.58 -1.90
N ASN A 97 -13.47 11.53 -2.27
CA ASN A 97 -12.60 12.70 -2.25
C ASN A 97 -12.99 13.74 -3.31
N GLY A 98 -13.44 13.29 -4.49
CA GLY A 98 -13.98 14.17 -5.54
C GLY A 98 -15.21 14.94 -5.07
N THR A 99 -16.06 14.31 -4.26
CA THR A 99 -17.22 14.98 -3.64
C THR A 99 -16.77 16.04 -2.63
N GLY A 100 -15.77 15.74 -1.79
CA GLY A 100 -15.19 16.72 -0.86
C GLY A 100 -14.46 17.89 -1.54
N VAL A 101 -13.84 17.65 -2.71
CA VAL A 101 -13.16 18.69 -3.50
C VAL A 101 -14.18 19.63 -4.17
N ILE A 102 -15.34 19.14 -4.63
CA ILE A 102 -16.40 20.00 -5.18
C ILE A 102 -16.98 20.93 -4.09
N THR A 103 -17.18 20.42 -2.87
CA THR A 103 -17.58 21.24 -1.71
C THR A 103 -16.48 22.24 -1.32
N GLY A 104 -15.21 21.83 -1.40
CA GLY A 104 -14.06 22.71 -1.16
C GLY A 104 -13.88 23.81 -2.21
N ILE A 105 -14.17 23.55 -3.48
CA ILE A 105 -14.15 24.55 -4.56
C ILE A 105 -15.30 25.57 -4.38
N GLY A 106 -16.47 25.12 -3.90
CA GLY A 106 -17.54 26.02 -3.46
C GLY A 106 -17.09 26.98 -2.33
N GLY A 107 -16.26 26.50 -1.39
CA GLY A 107 -15.66 27.31 -0.33
C GLY A 107 -14.43 28.14 -0.78
N LEU A 108 -13.75 27.77 -1.86
CA LEU A 108 -12.63 28.54 -2.45
C LEU A 108 -13.08 29.87 -3.04
N PHE A 109 -14.36 29.99 -3.42
CA PHE A 109 -14.94 31.27 -3.84
C PHE A 109 -15.19 32.23 -2.66
N GLU A 110 -15.15 31.76 -1.40
CA GLU A 110 -15.48 32.57 -0.22
C GLU A 110 -14.31 32.92 0.71
N SER A 111 -13.08 32.42 0.50
CA SER A 111 -11.79 32.90 1.06
C SER A 111 -10.94 31.86 1.82
N GLN A 112 -9.62 32.03 1.70
CA GLN A 112 -8.52 31.50 2.53
C GLN A 112 -8.05 30.03 2.34
N LEU A 113 -7.00 29.89 1.54
CA LEU A 113 -6.21 28.70 1.16
C LEU A 113 -5.43 27.98 2.31
N VAL A 114 -5.73 28.22 3.59
CA VAL A 114 -4.85 27.83 4.71
C VAL A 114 -5.26 26.53 5.43
N ILE A 115 -6.53 26.10 5.34
CA ILE A 115 -7.09 25.08 6.26
C ILE A 115 -7.03 23.64 5.70
N ILE A 116 -6.90 23.44 4.39
CA ILE A 116 -7.10 22.11 3.76
C ILE A 116 -5.87 21.19 3.88
N LYS A 117 -4.65 21.73 4.03
CA LYS A 117 -3.40 20.95 4.10
C LYS A 117 -3.28 20.02 5.34
N PRO A 118 -3.63 20.44 6.57
CA PRO A 118 -3.50 19.57 7.75
C PRO A 118 -4.58 18.48 7.88
N ALA A 119 -5.78 18.67 7.32
CA ALA A 119 -6.87 17.70 7.46
C ALA A 119 -6.64 16.40 6.67
N ILE A 120 -6.09 16.52 5.45
CA ILE A 120 -5.77 15.38 4.59
C ILE A 120 -4.58 14.58 5.17
N LEU A 121 -3.60 15.28 5.77
CA LEU A 121 -2.47 14.65 6.46
C LEU A 121 -2.88 13.96 7.77
N GLY A 122 -3.79 14.59 8.53
CA GLY A 122 -4.29 14.07 9.80
C GLY A 122 -5.13 12.80 9.65
N ALA A 123 -5.96 12.72 8.60
CA ALA A 123 -6.75 11.52 8.32
C ALA A 123 -5.87 10.32 7.91
N GLY A 124 -4.82 10.55 7.11
CA GLY A 124 -3.85 9.52 6.75
C GLY A 124 -3.03 9.04 7.94
N LEU A 125 -2.55 9.96 8.80
CA LEU A 125 -1.80 9.62 10.00
C LEU A 125 -2.65 8.91 11.06
N ALA A 126 -3.91 9.30 11.25
CA ALA A 126 -4.81 8.68 12.22
C ALA A 126 -5.13 7.22 11.88
N PHE A 127 -5.11 6.85 10.60
CA PHE A 127 -5.34 5.47 10.16
C PHE A 127 -4.07 4.59 10.28
N VAL A 128 -2.89 5.18 10.05
CA VAL A 128 -1.60 4.47 10.09
C VAL A 128 -1.05 4.31 11.51
N PHE A 129 -1.28 5.29 12.39
CA PHE A 129 -0.78 5.32 13.76
C PHE A 129 -1.17 4.10 14.63
N PRO A 130 -2.43 3.60 14.63
CA PRO A 130 -2.79 2.42 15.42
C PRO A 130 -2.12 1.13 14.91
N LEU A 131 -1.89 1.02 13.60
CA LEU A 131 -1.18 -0.10 12.97
C LEU A 131 0.31 -0.11 13.34
N PHE A 132 0.94 1.06 13.35
CA PHE A 132 2.34 1.20 13.78
C PHE A 132 2.51 0.92 15.28
N LYS A 133 1.56 1.35 16.11
CA LYS A 133 1.56 1.11 17.55
C LYS A 133 1.44 -0.38 17.88
N GLN A 134 0.58 -1.13 17.19
CA GLN A 134 0.45 -2.57 17.40
C GLN A 134 1.70 -3.35 16.95
N ALA A 135 2.33 -2.94 15.86
CA ALA A 135 3.59 -3.54 15.40
C ALA A 135 4.77 -3.30 16.38
N PHE A 136 4.85 -2.11 16.99
CA PHE A 136 5.91 -1.78 17.94
C PHE A 136 5.71 -2.43 19.32
N VAL A 137 4.47 -2.53 19.80
CA VAL A 137 4.16 -3.14 21.10
C VAL A 137 4.44 -4.64 21.10
N LYS A 138 4.09 -5.35 20.01
CA LYS A 138 4.34 -6.80 19.88
C LYS A 138 5.84 -7.17 19.87
N LYS A 139 6.72 -6.23 19.54
CA LYS A 139 8.19 -6.44 19.51
C LYS A 139 8.85 -6.24 20.88
N MET A 140 8.17 -5.63 21.86
CA MET A 140 8.70 -5.40 23.21
C MET A 140 8.29 -6.48 24.23
N GLU A 141 7.49 -7.47 23.82
CA GLU A 141 7.07 -8.61 24.66
C GLU A 141 7.83 -9.92 24.38
N ILE A 142 8.93 -9.85 23.60
CA ILE A 142 9.87 -10.98 23.37
C ILE A 142 11.26 -10.58 23.90
#